data_AF-A0A962HI95-F1
#
_entry.id   AF-A0A962HI95-F1
#
_cell.length_a   1.000
_cell.length_b   1.000
_cell.length_c   1.000
_cell.angle_alpha   90.00
_cell.angle_beta   90.00
_cell.angle_gamma   90.00
#
_symmetry.space_group_name_H-M   'P 1'
#
loop_
_entity.id
_entity.type
_entity.pdbx_description
1 polymer ?
#
loop_
_entity_poly.entity_id
_entity_poly.type
_entity_poly.pdbx_seq_one_letter_code
_entity_poly.pdbx_strand_id
1 'polypeptide(L)'
;MSKLTLSSILLFVLAGILSFSGVAQASVWKNRADWNADWEKRYQQWVVQSWKDDIFMNPAKPAYYKFENDCADASYAMRLIFSYENGLPFVINNQMRPGKLISNSMTDWDRLPSESQRVRRFMDYVADITSTKSLRHDTYPVALADIKPGDIYVAPGVHSYQIVEVTETGIAEVMASTTPKQARFLLRTPSFPFYVPDSKDMSDGYRRFKLPQNIRRSAKEQPGYSEEQYRVARDLEFDYVLFTDVISRKLGRRPERPDEKTTRLLLALCMYANDRSVYVYDALWHLQEIRKQGRQCMNQREYDDYSTPGRDKRLKLFFSSIRHHLDRIGRFDPRSHPARWAKAVFAIDEPPASELKHLNDFCMVQLTLGEELYMTLRELRQNLDGGYLVSDPHAPLQYRWGIEKKPYKATCPTY
;
A
#
# COMPACT_ATOMS: atom_id res chain seq x y z
N MET A 1 65.93 21.95 41.84
CA MET A 1 64.61 21.91 41.18
C MET A 1 63.90 20.65 41.67
N SER A 2 62.86 20.79 42.48
CA SER A 2 62.37 19.72 43.36
C SER A 2 61.43 18.75 42.61
N LYS A 3 61.55 17.46 42.95
CA LYS A 3 60.68 16.36 42.47
C LYS A 3 59.18 16.60 42.69
N LEU A 4 58.80 17.57 43.54
CA LEU A 4 57.40 17.96 43.75
C LEU A 4 56.79 18.74 42.58
N THR A 5 57.59 19.44 41.77
CA THR A 5 57.05 20.26 40.67
C THR A 5 56.70 19.43 39.42
N LEU A 6 57.37 18.29 39.20
CA LEU A 6 57.04 17.39 38.09
C LEU A 6 55.75 16.57 38.33
N SER A 7 55.48 16.20 39.59
CA SER A 7 54.31 15.38 39.94
C SER A 7 52.99 16.16 39.78
N SER A 8 53.00 17.46 40.08
CA SER A 8 51.81 18.31 39.92
C SER A 8 51.48 18.60 38.46
N ILE A 9 52.48 18.68 37.56
CA ILE A 9 52.25 18.88 36.13
C ILE A 9 51.69 17.60 35.48
N LEU A 10 52.17 16.42 35.90
CA LEU A 10 51.67 15.15 35.38
C LEU A 10 50.21 14.87 35.81
N LEU A 11 49.82 15.29 37.02
CA LEU A 11 48.43 15.16 37.51
C LEU A 11 47.45 16.10 36.77
N PHE A 12 47.90 17.31 36.41
CA PHE A 12 47.09 18.23 35.61
C PHE A 12 46.97 17.81 34.14
N VAL A 13 47.99 17.16 33.57
CA VAL A 13 47.92 16.60 32.21
C VAL A 13 47.05 15.34 32.16
N LEU A 14 47.06 14.48 33.19
CA LEU A 14 46.14 13.33 33.26
C LEU A 14 44.68 13.76 33.54
N ALA A 15 44.46 14.80 34.34
CA ALA A 15 43.12 15.33 34.61
C ALA A 15 42.52 16.08 33.39
N GLY A 16 43.36 16.70 32.55
CA GLY A 16 42.92 17.37 31.32
C GLY A 16 42.45 16.44 30.19
N ILE A 17 42.86 15.16 30.20
CA ILE A 17 42.48 14.17 29.18
C ILE A 17 41.14 13.49 29.52
N LEU A 18 40.67 13.58 30.77
CA LEU A 18 39.43 12.93 31.23
C LEU A 18 38.17 13.82 31.17
N SER A 19 38.27 15.06 30.69
CA SER A 19 37.17 16.05 30.82
C SER A 19 36.38 16.36 29.54
N PHE A 20 36.54 15.61 28.45
CA PHE A 20 35.74 15.81 27.23
C PHE A 20 35.18 14.51 26.62
N SER A 21 34.70 13.60 27.46
CA SER A 21 33.73 12.59 27.01
C SER A 21 32.34 13.24 26.89
N GLY A 22 32.22 14.30 26.08
CA GLY A 22 30.92 14.79 25.66
C GLY A 22 30.26 13.63 24.92
N VAL A 23 29.17 13.11 25.47
CA VAL A 23 28.38 12.04 24.84
C VAL A 23 27.94 12.59 23.48
N ALA A 24 28.62 12.17 22.41
CA ALA A 24 28.30 12.60 21.07
C ALA A 24 26.93 12.02 20.72
N GLN A 25 25.88 12.84 20.86
CA GLN A 25 24.52 12.44 20.54
C GLN A 25 24.43 12.22 19.02
N ALA A 26 24.36 10.96 18.62
CA ALA A 26 24.24 10.57 17.23
C ALA A 26 22.77 10.63 16.80
N SER A 27 22.49 11.41 15.75
CA SER A 27 21.19 11.34 15.07
C SER A 27 20.99 9.99 14.40
N VAL A 28 19.77 9.70 13.93
CA VAL A 28 19.48 8.49 13.16
C VAL A 28 20.41 8.40 11.94
N TRP A 29 20.47 9.47 11.15
CA TRP A 29 21.50 9.74 10.14
C TRP A 29 21.77 11.24 10.03
N LYS A 30 22.87 11.63 9.40
CA LYS A 30 23.23 13.04 9.15
C LYS A 30 22.69 13.53 7.81
N ASN A 31 22.12 14.72 7.79
CA ASN A 31 21.71 15.37 6.55
C ASN A 31 22.94 15.84 5.76
N ARG A 32 22.93 15.60 4.45
CA ARG A 32 23.94 16.03 3.47
C ARG A 32 23.36 17.00 2.44
N ALA A 33 22.05 17.04 2.32
CA ALA A 33 21.31 17.95 1.45
C ALA A 33 19.92 18.22 2.02
N ASP A 34 19.24 19.25 1.51
CA ASP A 34 17.85 19.57 1.82
C ASP A 34 16.93 19.27 0.63
N TRP A 35 15.66 18.99 0.93
CA TRP A 35 14.66 18.78 -0.11
C TRP A 35 14.42 20.03 -0.94
N ASN A 36 14.43 19.86 -2.26
CA ASN A 36 14.04 20.87 -3.23
C ASN A 36 13.33 20.19 -4.42
N ALA A 37 12.96 20.97 -5.44
CA ALA A 37 12.25 20.46 -6.61
C ALA A 37 13.05 19.39 -7.40
N ASP A 38 14.38 19.48 -7.41
CA ASP A 38 15.21 18.50 -8.11
C ASP A 38 15.33 17.19 -7.33
N TRP A 39 15.41 17.25 -6.00
CA TRP A 39 15.29 16.05 -5.15
C TRP A 39 13.92 15.40 -5.24
N GLU A 40 12.85 16.18 -5.39
CA GLU A 40 11.51 15.64 -5.63
C GLU A 40 11.43 14.88 -6.97
N LYS A 41 12.05 15.40 -8.04
CA LYS A 41 12.16 14.69 -9.32
C LYS A 41 13.00 13.41 -9.21
N ARG A 42 14.11 13.46 -8.48
CA ARG A 42 14.96 12.27 -8.22
C ARG A 42 14.22 11.21 -7.42
N TYR A 43 13.39 11.62 -6.46
CA TYR A 43 12.52 10.72 -5.70
C TYR A 43 11.52 10.03 -6.63
N GLN A 44 10.85 10.79 -7.50
CA GLN A 44 9.92 10.23 -8.50
C GLN A 44 10.60 9.19 -9.40
N GLN A 45 11.81 9.48 -9.88
CA GLN A 45 12.60 8.54 -10.68
C GLN A 45 13.03 7.29 -9.89
N TRP A 46 13.46 7.47 -8.64
CA TRP A 46 13.84 6.37 -7.75
C TRP A 46 12.65 5.47 -7.44
N VAL A 47 11.44 6.00 -7.28
CA VAL A 47 10.25 5.16 -7.07
C VAL A 47 10.05 4.22 -8.27
N VAL A 48 10.11 4.73 -9.49
CA VAL A 48 9.99 3.89 -10.71
C VAL A 48 11.10 2.82 -10.78
N GLN A 49 12.35 3.23 -10.48
CA GLN A 49 13.53 2.41 -10.74
C GLN A 49 13.90 1.46 -9.61
N SER A 50 13.58 1.80 -8.36
CA SER A 50 14.16 1.18 -7.16
C SER A 50 13.13 0.77 -6.11
N TRP A 51 11.91 1.33 -6.12
CA TRP A 51 10.82 0.87 -5.23
C TRP A 51 10.17 -0.39 -5.80
N LYS A 52 10.79 -1.54 -5.50
CA LYS A 52 10.35 -2.87 -5.98
C LYS A 52 9.49 -3.58 -4.92
N ASP A 53 8.72 -4.55 -5.38
CA ASP A 53 7.86 -5.39 -4.55
C ASP A 53 8.63 -6.18 -3.49
N ASP A 54 9.88 -6.53 -3.79
CA ASP A 54 10.79 -7.25 -2.89
C ASP A 54 11.63 -6.35 -1.97
N ILE A 55 11.41 -5.03 -1.92
CA ILE A 55 12.33 -4.12 -1.21
C ILE A 55 12.52 -4.48 0.28
N PHE A 56 11.48 -5.01 0.93
CA PHE A 56 11.53 -5.49 2.32
C PHE A 56 11.93 -6.96 2.46
N MET A 57 12.00 -7.69 1.35
CA MET A 57 12.38 -9.11 1.30
C MET A 57 13.77 -9.31 0.67
N ASN A 58 14.48 -8.24 0.33
CA ASN A 58 15.80 -8.29 -0.27
C ASN A 58 16.91 -8.31 0.81
N PRO A 59 17.63 -9.43 1.02
CA PRO A 59 18.68 -9.52 2.03
C PRO A 59 19.91 -8.64 1.72
N ALA A 60 20.07 -8.14 0.49
CA ALA A 60 21.14 -7.20 0.13
C ALA A 60 20.89 -5.78 0.71
N LYS A 61 19.70 -5.51 1.25
CA LYS A 61 19.32 -4.26 1.93
C LYS A 61 19.05 -4.52 3.41
N PRO A 62 20.08 -4.83 4.23
CA PRO A 62 19.88 -5.31 5.61
C PRO A 62 19.16 -4.32 6.53
N ALA A 63 19.20 -3.02 6.23
CA ALA A 63 18.46 -2.00 6.97
C ALA A 63 16.93 -2.18 6.88
N TYR A 64 16.43 -2.72 5.77
CA TYR A 64 14.99 -2.84 5.46
C TYR A 64 14.54 -4.29 5.35
N TYR A 65 15.47 -5.24 5.29
CA TYR A 65 15.16 -6.65 5.20
C TYR A 65 14.30 -7.11 6.39
N LYS A 66 13.21 -7.82 6.08
CA LYS A 66 12.15 -8.21 7.01
C LYS A 66 11.58 -7.03 7.81
N PHE A 67 11.41 -5.88 7.16
CA PHE A 67 10.63 -4.79 7.76
C PHE A 67 9.17 -5.17 7.78
N GLU A 68 8.62 -5.34 8.97
CA GLU A 68 7.20 -5.60 9.13
C GLU A 68 6.44 -4.31 8.86
N ASN A 69 5.49 -4.38 7.93
CA ASN A 69 4.79 -3.19 7.45
C ASN A 69 3.33 -3.52 7.15
N ASP A 70 2.49 -2.52 7.32
CA ASP A 70 1.16 -2.43 6.73
C ASP A 70 1.10 -1.39 5.59
N CYS A 71 -0.11 -1.11 5.09
CA CYS A 71 -0.32 -0.17 3.98
C CYS A 71 0.22 1.25 4.23
N ALA A 72 0.11 1.77 5.45
CA ALA A 72 0.59 3.10 5.81
C ALA A 72 2.09 3.08 6.05
N ASP A 73 2.59 2.05 6.75
CA ASP A 73 4.01 1.85 7.02
C ASP A 73 4.81 1.86 5.71
N ALA A 74 4.36 1.11 4.70
CA ALA A 74 5.00 1.07 3.38
C ALA A 74 5.04 2.46 2.72
N SER A 75 4.00 3.27 2.88
CA SER A 75 3.93 4.63 2.32
C SER A 75 4.94 5.59 2.98
N TYR A 76 5.05 5.55 4.31
CA TYR A 76 6.06 6.33 5.02
C TYR A 76 7.47 5.81 4.75
N ALA A 77 7.65 4.49 4.73
CA ALA A 77 8.93 3.84 4.46
C ALA A 77 9.48 4.20 3.08
N MET A 78 8.63 4.30 2.05
CA MET A 78 9.03 4.75 0.71
C MET A 78 9.75 6.10 0.75
N ARG A 79 9.17 7.10 1.44
CA ARG A 79 9.78 8.44 1.57
C ARG A 79 10.99 8.43 2.50
N LEU A 80 10.94 7.66 3.58
CA LEU A 80 12.02 7.55 4.57
C LEU A 80 13.26 6.92 3.97
N ILE A 81 13.12 5.80 3.27
CA ILE A 81 14.21 5.06 2.63
C ILE A 81 14.93 5.95 1.62
N PHE A 82 14.20 6.62 0.73
CA PHE A 82 14.82 7.55 -0.21
C PHE A 82 15.57 8.68 0.52
N SER A 83 14.97 9.23 1.59
CA SER A 83 15.60 10.28 2.38
C SER A 83 16.90 9.79 3.01
N TYR A 84 16.90 8.59 3.58
CA TYR A 84 18.08 7.98 4.18
C TYR A 84 19.18 7.69 3.15
N GLU A 85 18.86 7.01 2.04
CA GLU A 85 19.83 6.65 1.00
C GLU A 85 20.52 7.90 0.41
N ASN A 86 19.84 9.04 0.39
CA ASN A 86 20.36 10.30 -0.16
C ASN A 86 20.81 11.31 0.91
N GLY A 87 20.72 10.98 2.20
CA GLY A 87 21.05 11.90 3.29
C GLY A 87 20.19 13.17 3.32
N LEU A 88 18.91 13.07 3.01
CA LEU A 88 17.93 14.15 3.10
C LEU A 88 17.23 14.13 4.48
N PRO A 89 16.68 15.26 4.95
CA PRO A 89 15.84 15.26 6.13
C PRO A 89 14.56 14.44 5.89
N PHE A 90 14.16 13.67 6.89
CA PHE A 90 12.83 13.06 6.99
C PHE A 90 12.12 13.67 8.19
N VAL A 91 10.92 14.20 7.99
CA VAL A 91 10.15 14.89 9.04
C VAL A 91 8.66 14.61 8.85
N ILE A 92 7.98 14.20 9.92
CA ILE A 92 6.54 13.97 9.96
C ILE A 92 5.94 14.53 11.26
N ASN A 93 4.61 14.68 11.30
CA ASN A 93 3.89 15.09 12.50
C ASN A 93 3.81 13.95 13.52
N ASN A 94 4.02 14.29 14.79
CA ASN A 94 3.87 13.33 15.88
C ASN A 94 2.40 13.20 16.30
N GLN A 95 1.78 12.07 15.94
CA GLN A 95 0.37 11.79 16.23
C GLN A 95 0.10 11.59 17.72
N MET A 96 1.10 11.11 18.47
CA MET A 96 1.02 10.89 19.91
C MET A 96 1.25 12.18 20.71
N ARG A 97 1.89 13.19 20.10
CA ARG A 97 2.22 14.47 20.72
C ARG A 97 1.95 15.62 19.74
N PRO A 98 0.69 16.08 19.61
CA PRO A 98 0.31 17.14 18.69
C PRO A 98 1.22 18.37 18.80
N GLY A 99 1.63 18.93 17.66
CA GLY A 99 2.55 20.07 17.57
C GLY A 99 4.04 19.71 17.68
N LYS A 100 4.39 18.46 18.02
CA LYS A 100 5.76 17.94 17.93
C LYS A 100 5.98 17.23 16.59
N LEU A 101 7.23 17.17 16.18
CA LEU A 101 7.67 16.51 14.95
C LEU A 101 8.51 15.28 15.28
N ILE A 102 8.43 14.27 14.44
CA ILE A 102 9.35 13.14 14.40
C ILE A 102 10.30 13.40 13.25
N SER A 103 11.60 13.21 13.46
CA SER A 103 12.58 13.42 12.40
C SER A 103 13.82 12.57 12.57
N ASN A 104 14.60 12.46 11.50
CA ASN A 104 15.86 11.73 11.51
C ASN A 104 16.96 12.37 12.38
N SER A 105 16.74 13.56 12.91
CA SER A 105 17.65 14.20 13.88
C SER A 105 17.44 13.71 15.31
N MET A 106 16.45 12.86 15.57
CA MET A 106 16.22 12.23 16.87
C MET A 106 17.43 11.37 17.30
N THR A 107 17.67 11.31 18.60
CA THR A 107 18.86 10.68 19.21
C THR A 107 18.50 9.49 20.09
N ASP A 108 17.23 9.07 20.11
CA ASP A 108 16.70 7.96 20.93
C ASP A 108 17.43 6.62 20.71
N TRP A 109 18.17 6.49 19.61
CA TRP A 109 18.93 5.29 19.23
C TRP A 109 20.44 5.53 19.13
N ASP A 110 20.96 6.62 19.70
CA ASP A 110 22.40 6.96 19.66
C ASP A 110 23.32 5.83 20.18
N ARG A 111 22.84 5.04 21.15
CA ARG A 111 23.51 3.87 21.70
C ARG A 111 23.73 2.72 20.72
N LEU A 112 23.08 2.73 19.55
CA LEU A 112 23.25 1.68 18.55
C LEU A 112 24.50 1.98 17.70
N PRO A 113 25.40 0.99 17.53
CA PRO A 113 26.72 1.24 16.96
C PRO A 113 26.65 1.61 15.47
N SER A 114 25.75 1.00 14.69
CA SER A 114 25.64 1.26 13.25
C SER A 114 24.47 2.18 12.90
N GLU A 115 24.68 3.02 11.88
CA GLU A 115 23.63 3.86 11.30
C GLU A 115 22.45 3.03 10.77
N SER A 116 22.73 1.90 10.12
CA SER A 116 21.70 0.98 9.62
C SER A 116 20.79 0.45 10.74
N GLN A 117 21.33 0.17 11.93
CA GLN A 117 20.51 -0.24 13.07
C GLN A 117 19.66 0.91 13.62
N ARG A 118 20.19 2.13 13.65
CA ARG A 118 19.41 3.33 14.03
C ARG A 118 18.26 3.57 13.06
N VAL A 119 18.54 3.51 11.76
CA VAL A 119 17.52 3.66 10.71
C VAL A 119 16.44 2.59 10.85
N ARG A 120 16.82 1.32 11.06
CA ARG A 120 15.83 0.25 11.24
C ARG A 120 14.91 0.53 12.43
N ARG A 121 15.48 0.92 13.58
CA ARG A 121 14.68 1.25 14.76
C ARG A 121 13.81 2.49 14.59
N PHE A 122 14.30 3.48 13.85
CA PHE A 122 13.52 4.66 13.50
C PHE A 122 12.35 4.31 12.57
N MET A 123 12.55 3.41 11.60
CA MET A 123 11.46 2.89 10.74
C MET A 123 10.42 2.14 11.57
N ASP A 124 10.85 1.25 12.48
CA ASP A 124 9.94 0.54 13.39
C ASP A 124 9.11 1.55 14.21
N TYR A 125 9.77 2.57 14.77
CA TYR A 125 9.10 3.62 15.54
C TYR A 125 8.09 4.45 14.72
N VAL A 126 8.45 4.82 13.48
CA VAL A 126 7.53 5.54 12.58
C VAL A 126 6.31 4.66 12.28
N ALA A 127 6.51 3.38 11.99
CA ALA A 127 5.41 2.44 11.74
C ALA A 127 4.49 2.28 12.97
N ASP A 128 5.05 2.24 14.18
CA ASP A 128 4.26 2.04 15.40
C ASP A 128 3.38 3.24 15.80
N ILE A 129 3.68 4.45 15.29
CA ILE A 129 2.98 5.69 15.66
C ILE A 129 2.22 6.34 14.50
N THR A 130 2.29 5.77 13.30
CA THR A 130 1.59 6.26 12.12
C THR A 130 0.51 5.29 11.69
N SER A 131 -0.38 5.76 10.81
CA SER A 131 -1.46 4.95 10.21
C SER A 131 -1.97 5.64 8.95
N THR A 132 -2.93 5.02 8.27
CA THR A 132 -3.60 5.68 7.14
C THR A 132 -4.30 6.99 7.54
N LYS A 133 -4.66 7.15 8.82
CA LYS A 133 -5.22 8.40 9.36
C LYS A 133 -4.17 9.50 9.55
N SER A 134 -2.90 9.15 9.80
CA SER A 134 -1.84 10.15 9.99
C SER A 134 -1.39 10.77 8.67
N LEU A 135 -1.46 10.02 7.57
CA LEU A 135 -1.01 10.45 6.24
C LEU A 135 -1.63 11.79 5.82
N ARG A 136 -2.89 12.06 6.17
CA ARG A 136 -3.55 13.35 5.85
C ARG A 136 -2.81 14.59 6.39
N HIS A 137 -2.08 14.43 7.50
CA HIS A 137 -1.37 15.52 8.18
C HIS A 137 0.00 15.80 7.55
N ASP A 138 0.63 14.76 7.00
CA ASP A 138 1.97 14.80 6.40
C ASP A 138 1.94 14.96 4.88
N THR A 139 0.75 14.92 4.29
CA THR A 139 0.53 15.03 2.84
C THR A 139 -0.54 16.07 2.51
N TYR A 140 -0.65 16.42 1.23
CA TYR A 140 -1.66 17.35 0.71
C TYR A 140 -2.24 16.84 -0.62
N PRO A 141 -3.52 17.13 -0.92
CA PRO A 141 -4.14 16.67 -2.14
C PRO A 141 -3.57 17.37 -3.38
N VAL A 142 -3.46 16.62 -4.48
CA VAL A 142 -2.91 17.10 -5.76
C VAL A 142 -3.97 17.11 -6.86
N ALA A 143 -3.68 17.82 -7.95
CA ALA A 143 -4.53 17.83 -9.14
C ALA A 143 -4.47 16.48 -9.85
N LEU A 144 -5.54 16.08 -10.52
CA LEU A 144 -5.60 14.77 -11.20
C LEU A 144 -4.59 14.68 -12.34
N ALA A 145 -4.27 15.80 -12.99
CA ALA A 145 -3.25 15.87 -14.04
C ALA A 145 -1.80 15.94 -13.51
N ASP A 146 -1.62 16.10 -12.20
CA ASP A 146 -0.29 16.23 -11.58
C ASP A 146 0.10 14.99 -10.75
N ILE A 147 -0.68 13.90 -10.81
CA ILE A 147 -0.36 12.63 -10.16
C ILE A 147 0.92 12.05 -10.77
N LYS A 148 1.89 11.68 -9.92
CA LYS A 148 3.22 11.19 -10.31
C LYS A 148 3.67 10.01 -9.45
N PRO A 149 4.65 9.21 -9.92
CA PRO A 149 5.31 8.23 -9.07
C PRO A 149 5.83 8.85 -7.77
N GLY A 150 5.63 8.19 -6.64
CA GLY A 150 5.97 8.68 -5.30
C GLY A 150 4.88 9.50 -4.62
N ASP A 151 3.83 9.91 -5.34
CA ASP A 151 2.55 10.28 -4.72
C ASP A 151 1.90 9.03 -4.11
N ILE A 152 0.89 9.26 -3.28
CA ILE A 152 0.13 8.19 -2.64
C ILE A 152 -1.36 8.41 -2.82
N TYR A 153 -2.14 7.33 -2.78
CA TYR A 153 -3.57 7.42 -2.51
C TYR A 153 -3.82 7.07 -1.05
N VAL A 154 -4.65 7.84 -0.35
CA VAL A 154 -5.00 7.61 1.05
C VAL A 154 -6.50 7.37 1.16
N ALA A 155 -6.89 6.31 1.85
CA ALA A 155 -8.24 6.05 2.33
C ALA A 155 -8.17 5.92 3.87
N PRO A 156 -8.37 7.01 4.63
CA PRO A 156 -8.13 7.03 6.07
C PRO A 156 -8.90 5.95 6.83
N GLY A 157 -8.20 5.20 7.68
CA GLY A 157 -8.77 4.07 8.42
C GLY A 157 -9.01 2.81 7.60
N VAL A 158 -8.69 2.82 6.30
CA VAL A 158 -8.97 1.69 5.38
C VAL A 158 -7.70 1.22 4.67
N HIS A 159 -7.04 2.09 3.91
CA HIS A 159 -5.88 1.69 3.10
C HIS A 159 -5.03 2.86 2.61
N SER A 160 -3.86 2.56 2.07
CA SER A 160 -3.07 3.50 1.27
C SER A 160 -2.28 2.78 0.19
N TYR A 161 -2.11 3.45 -0.94
CA TYR A 161 -1.36 2.97 -2.10
C TYR A 161 -0.24 3.94 -2.43
N GLN A 162 0.92 3.41 -2.80
CA GLN A 162 2.01 4.15 -3.41
C GLN A 162 1.79 4.18 -4.93
N ILE A 163 1.79 5.35 -5.56
CA ILE A 163 1.81 5.44 -7.02
C ILE A 163 3.23 5.13 -7.48
N VAL A 164 3.41 4.07 -8.27
CA VAL A 164 4.75 3.60 -8.67
C VAL A 164 5.07 3.86 -10.13
N GLU A 165 4.03 4.03 -10.95
CA GLU A 165 4.19 4.31 -12.38
C GLU A 165 2.96 5.08 -12.90
N VAL A 166 3.18 5.92 -13.91
CA VAL A 166 2.11 6.50 -14.73
C VAL A 166 2.40 6.10 -16.16
N THR A 167 1.59 5.19 -16.71
CA THR A 167 1.79 4.65 -18.05
C THR A 167 1.57 5.71 -19.13
N GLU A 168 1.98 5.43 -20.37
CA GLU A 168 1.69 6.32 -21.51
C GLU A 168 0.18 6.54 -21.75
N THR A 169 -0.65 5.61 -21.29
CA THR A 169 -2.12 5.68 -21.36
C THR A 169 -2.73 6.36 -20.14
N GLY A 170 -1.92 6.85 -19.21
CA GLY A 170 -2.35 7.60 -18.03
C GLY A 170 -2.83 6.73 -16.87
N ILE A 171 -2.46 5.44 -16.84
CA ILE A 171 -2.79 4.56 -15.72
C ILE A 171 -1.79 4.81 -14.60
N ALA A 172 -2.29 5.22 -13.44
CA ALA A 172 -1.48 5.35 -12.22
C ALA A 172 -1.42 3.99 -11.53
N GLU A 173 -0.41 3.19 -11.86
CA GLU A 173 -0.19 1.88 -11.24
C GLU A 173 0.24 2.04 -9.78
N VAL A 174 -0.18 1.08 -8.97
CA VAL A 174 -0.01 1.16 -7.52
C VAL A 174 0.80 0.02 -6.96
N MET A 175 1.43 0.29 -5.83
CA MET A 175 1.98 -0.70 -4.94
C MET A 175 1.41 -0.47 -3.54
N ALA A 176 1.18 -1.54 -2.78
CA ALA A 176 0.70 -1.43 -1.41
C ALA A 176 1.12 -2.62 -0.56
N SER A 177 1.08 -2.42 0.75
CA SER A 177 1.04 -3.50 1.74
C SER A 177 -0.35 -3.56 2.37
N THR A 178 -0.54 -4.36 3.40
CA THR A 178 -1.85 -4.69 3.97
C THR A 178 -1.77 -4.89 5.48
N THR A 179 -2.91 -4.79 6.16
CA THR A 179 -3.07 -5.29 7.52
C THR A 179 -3.24 -6.82 7.53
N PRO A 180 -2.80 -7.50 8.60
CA PRO A 180 -2.00 -6.97 9.72
C PRO A 180 -0.54 -6.67 9.33
N LYS A 181 0.18 -5.88 10.13
CA LYS A 181 1.62 -5.58 9.94
C LYS A 181 2.44 -6.87 9.93
N GLN A 182 3.15 -7.17 8.83
CA GLN A 182 4.03 -8.33 8.70
C GLN A 182 5.16 -8.07 7.69
N ALA A 183 6.24 -8.86 7.75
CA ALA A 183 7.29 -8.84 6.72
C ALA A 183 6.80 -9.60 5.48
N ARG A 184 6.61 -8.88 4.37
CA ARG A 184 6.02 -9.41 3.13
C ARG A 184 6.54 -8.68 1.89
N PHE A 185 6.35 -9.29 0.72
CA PHE A 185 6.42 -8.58 -0.55
C PHE A 185 5.29 -7.56 -0.64
N LEU A 186 5.54 -6.43 -1.28
CA LEU A 186 4.50 -5.46 -1.61
C LEU A 186 3.70 -5.96 -2.81
N LEU A 187 2.41 -5.64 -2.83
CA LEU A 187 1.50 -6.01 -3.90
C LEU A 187 1.47 -4.89 -4.93
N ARG A 188 2.05 -5.14 -6.10
CA ARG A 188 1.91 -4.25 -7.26
C ARG A 188 0.61 -4.57 -8.00
N THR A 189 -0.21 -3.56 -8.25
CA THR A 189 -1.42 -3.69 -9.08
C THR A 189 -1.28 -2.76 -10.29
N PRO A 190 -1.38 -3.29 -11.53
CA PRO A 190 -1.29 -2.49 -12.75
C PRO A 190 -2.60 -1.73 -13.03
N SER A 191 -3.12 -1.01 -12.03
CA SER A 191 -4.38 -0.28 -12.12
C SER A 191 -4.43 0.83 -11.07
N PHE A 192 -5.42 1.71 -11.20
CA PHE A 192 -5.69 2.78 -10.23
C PHE A 192 -6.04 2.24 -8.83
N PRO A 193 -5.81 3.03 -7.76
CA PRO A 193 -6.42 2.83 -6.45
C PRO A 193 -7.93 2.58 -6.56
N PHE A 194 -8.49 1.65 -5.77
CA PHE A 194 -9.91 1.25 -5.79
C PHE A 194 -10.85 2.17 -5.01
N TYR A 195 -10.57 3.46 -4.99
CA TYR A 195 -11.36 4.43 -4.25
C TYR A 195 -11.55 5.69 -5.06
N VAL A 196 -12.73 6.28 -4.89
CA VAL A 196 -13.02 7.64 -5.35
C VAL A 196 -13.00 8.53 -4.09
N PRO A 197 -12.32 9.69 -4.10
CA PRO A 197 -12.27 10.55 -2.94
C PRO A 197 -13.66 11.05 -2.55
N ASP A 198 -14.09 10.80 -1.32
CA ASP A 198 -15.42 11.15 -0.81
C ASP A 198 -15.40 11.93 0.51
N SER A 199 -14.21 12.12 1.11
CA SER A 199 -14.13 12.73 2.43
C SER A 199 -14.43 14.23 2.39
N LYS A 200 -15.34 14.66 3.28
CA LYS A 200 -15.75 16.08 3.40
C LYS A 200 -14.60 17.00 3.82
N ASP A 201 -13.65 16.45 4.58
CA ASP A 201 -12.49 17.15 5.10
C ASP A 201 -11.23 17.00 4.21
N MET A 202 -11.38 16.39 3.02
CA MET A 202 -10.30 16.20 2.05
C MET A 202 -9.07 15.51 2.65
N SER A 203 -9.32 14.46 3.43
CA SER A 203 -8.32 13.63 4.11
C SER A 203 -7.91 12.40 3.31
N ASP A 204 -8.75 11.97 2.37
CA ASP A 204 -8.50 10.88 1.44
C ASP A 204 -7.98 11.39 0.08
N GLY A 205 -7.91 10.50 -0.90
CA GLY A 205 -7.58 10.80 -2.29
C GLY A 205 -6.11 10.72 -2.65
N TYR A 206 -5.74 11.24 -3.82
CA TYR A 206 -4.37 11.35 -4.30
C TYR A 206 -3.64 12.50 -3.61
N ARG A 207 -2.50 12.21 -2.99
CA ARG A 207 -1.78 13.13 -2.11
C ARG A 207 -0.28 13.04 -2.32
N ARG A 208 0.40 14.16 -2.08
CA ARG A 208 1.86 14.27 -2.10
C ARG A 208 2.38 14.59 -0.71
N PHE A 209 3.52 14.01 -0.33
CA PHE A 209 4.20 14.36 0.91
C PHE A 209 4.57 15.84 0.95
N LYS A 210 4.33 16.48 2.09
CA LYS A 210 4.87 17.80 2.37
C LYS A 210 6.40 17.69 2.45
N LEU A 211 7.11 18.66 1.89
CA LEU A 211 8.55 18.76 2.11
C LEU A 211 8.82 19.06 3.60
N PRO A 212 9.93 18.57 4.18
CA PRO A 212 10.26 18.79 5.58
C PRO A 212 10.19 20.26 6.03
N GLN A 213 10.70 21.19 5.22
CA GLN A 213 10.65 22.64 5.49
C GLN A 213 9.22 23.21 5.51
N ASN A 214 8.26 22.51 4.91
CA ASN A 214 6.86 22.92 4.81
C ASN A 214 5.91 22.05 5.67
N ILE A 215 6.43 21.13 6.49
CA ILE A 215 5.60 20.16 7.23
C ILE A 215 4.54 20.83 8.13
N ARG A 216 4.90 22.00 8.70
CA ARG A 216 4.03 22.81 9.55
C ARG A 216 3.09 23.74 8.80
N ARG A 217 3.32 23.96 7.50
CA ARG A 217 2.41 24.76 6.68
C ARG A 217 1.12 23.98 6.46
N SER A 218 0.02 24.70 6.30
CA SER A 218 -1.26 24.10 5.95
C SER A 218 -1.17 23.41 4.59
N ALA A 219 -2.12 22.50 4.29
CA ALA A 219 -2.16 21.84 3.00
C ALA A 219 -2.34 22.84 1.84
N LYS A 220 -3.15 23.89 2.05
CA LYS A 220 -3.47 24.92 1.05
C LYS A 220 -2.27 25.78 0.63
N GLU A 221 -1.26 25.88 1.49
CA GLU A 221 -0.02 26.62 1.24
C GLU A 221 1.04 25.78 0.53
N GLN A 222 0.79 24.49 0.27
CA GLN A 222 1.75 23.63 -0.41
C GLN A 222 1.74 23.91 -1.92
N PRO A 223 2.92 23.98 -2.56
CA PRO A 223 3.00 24.13 -4.00
C PRO A 223 2.38 22.90 -4.69
N GLY A 224 1.38 23.12 -5.54
CA GLY A 224 0.65 22.05 -6.23
C GLY A 224 -0.58 21.52 -5.49
N TYR A 225 -0.99 22.15 -4.38
CA TYR A 225 -2.27 21.85 -3.73
C TYR A 225 -3.45 22.00 -4.70
N SER A 226 -4.36 21.03 -4.69
CA SER A 226 -5.60 21.09 -5.47
C SER A 226 -6.73 20.30 -4.81
N GLU A 227 -7.92 20.89 -4.83
CA GLU A 227 -9.17 20.25 -4.41
C GLU A 227 -9.93 19.60 -5.60
N GLU A 228 -9.34 19.63 -6.81
CA GLU A 228 -9.97 19.20 -8.07
C GLU A 228 -10.61 17.81 -7.97
N GLN A 229 -9.88 16.84 -7.41
CA GLN A 229 -10.30 15.45 -7.35
C GLN A 229 -11.64 15.26 -6.62
N TYR A 230 -11.92 16.05 -5.58
CA TYR A 230 -13.17 15.96 -4.81
C TYR A 230 -14.34 16.56 -5.56
N ARG A 231 -14.11 17.64 -6.33
CA ARG A 231 -15.14 18.22 -7.20
C ARG A 231 -15.49 17.25 -8.31
N VAL A 232 -14.49 16.72 -9.02
CA VAL A 232 -14.69 15.73 -10.09
C VAL A 232 -15.39 14.47 -9.56
N ALA A 233 -15.01 13.99 -8.38
CA ALA A 233 -15.68 12.86 -7.74
C ALA A 233 -17.17 13.10 -7.53
N ARG A 234 -17.55 14.27 -6.98
CA ARG A 234 -18.96 14.65 -6.78
C ARG A 234 -19.73 14.80 -8.09
N ASP A 235 -19.12 15.45 -9.09
CA ASP A 235 -19.74 15.68 -10.40
C ASP A 235 -20.01 14.36 -11.14
N LEU A 236 -19.27 13.31 -10.81
CA LEU A 236 -19.43 11.95 -11.34
C LEU A 236 -20.22 11.03 -10.40
N GLU A 237 -20.88 11.58 -9.38
CA GLU A 237 -21.64 10.81 -8.38
C GLU A 237 -20.84 9.67 -7.74
N PHE A 238 -19.53 9.89 -7.58
CA PHE A 238 -18.57 8.93 -7.06
C PHE A 238 -18.43 7.64 -7.89
N ASP A 239 -18.79 7.68 -9.18
CA ASP A 239 -18.58 6.56 -10.10
C ASP A 239 -17.09 6.31 -10.34
N TYR A 240 -16.61 5.15 -9.88
CA TYR A 240 -15.22 4.74 -9.98
C TYR A 240 -14.71 4.66 -11.43
N VAL A 241 -15.51 4.13 -12.34
CA VAL A 241 -15.11 3.90 -13.73
C VAL A 241 -14.98 5.22 -14.46
N LEU A 242 -15.97 6.11 -14.30
CA LEU A 242 -15.93 7.44 -14.89
C LEU A 242 -14.80 8.29 -14.30
N PHE A 243 -14.59 8.18 -12.98
CA PHE A 243 -13.52 8.91 -12.29
C PHE A 243 -12.14 8.49 -12.80
N THR A 244 -11.85 7.20 -12.87
CA THR A 244 -10.58 6.69 -13.40
C THR A 244 -10.42 6.96 -14.90
N ASP A 245 -11.50 7.02 -15.67
CA ASP A 245 -11.49 7.45 -17.07
C ASP A 245 -11.12 8.96 -17.21
N VAL A 246 -11.50 9.82 -16.26
CA VAL A 246 -11.02 11.22 -16.23
C VAL A 246 -9.52 11.28 -15.94
N ILE A 247 -9.05 10.48 -14.98
CA ILE A 247 -7.63 10.46 -14.60
C ILE A 247 -6.78 9.99 -15.78
N SER A 248 -7.13 8.87 -16.42
CA SER A 248 -6.38 8.33 -17.56
C SER A 248 -6.29 9.34 -18.70
N ARG A 249 -7.37 10.07 -19.01
CA ARG A 249 -7.35 11.14 -20.02
C ARG A 249 -6.45 12.32 -19.65
N LYS A 250 -6.37 12.68 -18.37
CA LYS A 250 -5.56 13.81 -17.90
C LYS A 250 -4.07 13.48 -17.84
N LEU A 251 -3.73 12.24 -17.49
CA LEU A 251 -2.34 11.78 -17.35
C LEU A 251 -1.77 11.20 -18.65
N GLY A 252 -2.61 10.63 -19.50
CA GLY A 252 -2.21 9.89 -20.68
C GLY A 252 -1.66 10.78 -21.79
N ARG A 253 -0.58 10.33 -22.41
CA ARG A 253 -0.04 10.89 -23.66
C ARG A 253 -0.82 10.41 -24.88
N ARG A 254 -1.51 9.27 -24.74
CA ARG A 254 -2.40 8.68 -25.74
C ARG A 254 -3.60 8.01 -25.07
N PRO A 255 -4.72 7.81 -25.78
CA PRO A 255 -5.81 7.00 -25.27
C PRO A 255 -5.39 5.53 -25.11
N GLU A 256 -5.95 4.88 -24.08
CA GLU A 256 -5.87 3.43 -23.90
C GLU A 256 -6.77 2.73 -24.94
N ARG A 257 -6.23 1.74 -25.66
CA ARG A 257 -7.02 0.96 -26.61
C ARG A 257 -8.01 0.04 -25.87
N PRO A 258 -9.16 -0.31 -26.48
CA PRO A 258 -10.12 -1.21 -25.86
C PRO A 258 -9.53 -2.52 -25.33
N ASP A 259 -8.68 -3.17 -26.12
CA ASP A 259 -8.01 -4.43 -25.73
C ASP A 259 -6.97 -4.23 -24.62
N GLU A 260 -6.25 -3.11 -24.62
CA GLU A 260 -5.31 -2.77 -23.54
C GLU A 260 -6.06 -2.62 -22.22
N LYS A 261 -7.18 -1.88 -22.24
CA LYS A 261 -8.03 -1.69 -21.06
C LYS A 261 -8.65 -3.00 -20.58
N THR A 262 -9.15 -3.83 -21.50
CA THR A 262 -9.70 -5.17 -21.14
C THR A 262 -8.63 -6.04 -20.50
N THR A 263 -7.43 -6.09 -21.10
CA THR A 263 -6.28 -6.85 -20.59
C THR A 263 -5.93 -6.39 -19.17
N ARG A 264 -5.75 -5.08 -18.99
CA ARG A 264 -5.38 -4.49 -17.71
C ARG A 264 -6.40 -4.78 -16.61
N LEU A 265 -7.69 -4.58 -16.91
CA LEU A 265 -8.76 -4.84 -15.93
C LEU A 265 -8.84 -6.33 -15.56
N LEU A 266 -8.67 -7.24 -16.53
CA LEU A 266 -8.64 -8.67 -16.27
C LEU A 266 -7.41 -9.12 -15.48
N LEU A 267 -6.22 -8.57 -15.80
CA LEU A 267 -4.99 -8.84 -15.05
C LEU A 267 -5.14 -8.36 -13.61
N ALA A 268 -5.61 -7.14 -13.40
CA ALA A 268 -5.82 -6.59 -12.07
C ALA A 268 -6.89 -7.38 -11.28
N LEU A 269 -7.98 -7.81 -11.92
CA LEU A 269 -8.95 -8.72 -11.32
C LEU A 269 -8.32 -10.06 -10.94
N CYS A 270 -7.53 -10.67 -11.83
CA CYS A 270 -6.87 -11.95 -11.57
C CYS A 270 -5.91 -11.89 -10.39
N MET A 271 -5.07 -10.85 -10.36
CA MET A 271 -4.15 -10.60 -9.25
C MET A 271 -4.92 -10.41 -7.95
N TYR A 272 -5.95 -9.56 -7.95
CA TYR A 272 -6.74 -9.28 -6.76
C TYR A 272 -7.51 -10.51 -6.24
N ALA A 273 -8.01 -11.34 -7.15
CA ALA A 273 -8.65 -12.61 -6.81
C ALA A 273 -7.66 -13.60 -6.20
N ASN A 274 -6.44 -13.70 -6.73
CA ASN A 274 -5.40 -14.57 -6.17
C ASN A 274 -4.84 -14.03 -4.85
N ASP A 275 -4.68 -12.72 -4.71
CA ASP A 275 -4.26 -12.11 -3.44
C ASP A 275 -5.24 -12.41 -2.31
N ARG A 276 -6.54 -12.49 -2.61
CA ARG A 276 -7.56 -12.91 -1.64
C ARG A 276 -7.24 -14.26 -1.01
N SER A 277 -6.63 -15.19 -1.75
CA SER A 277 -6.25 -16.52 -1.24
C SER A 277 -5.28 -16.45 -0.07
N VAL A 278 -4.30 -15.55 -0.14
CA VAL A 278 -3.32 -15.31 0.93
C VAL A 278 -4.06 -14.90 2.20
N TYR A 279 -5.00 -13.96 2.11
CA TYR A 279 -5.75 -13.48 3.29
C TYR A 279 -6.72 -14.50 3.86
N VAL A 280 -7.42 -15.25 2.99
CA VAL A 280 -8.30 -16.32 3.44
C VAL A 280 -7.49 -17.39 4.16
N TYR A 281 -6.34 -17.76 3.61
CA TYR A 281 -5.44 -18.72 4.22
C TYR A 281 -4.86 -18.22 5.55
N ASP A 282 -4.34 -16.98 5.60
CA ASP A 282 -3.81 -16.36 6.81
C ASP A 282 -4.85 -16.31 7.94
N ALA A 283 -6.11 -15.97 7.61
CA ALA A 283 -7.22 -15.97 8.56
C ALA A 283 -7.49 -17.37 9.14
N LEU A 284 -7.49 -18.39 8.28
CA LEU A 284 -7.69 -19.78 8.71
C LEU A 284 -6.52 -20.29 9.56
N TRP A 285 -5.29 -19.90 9.20
CA TRP A 285 -4.09 -20.21 9.97
C TRP A 285 -4.15 -19.55 11.36
N HIS A 286 -4.43 -18.25 11.43
CA HIS A 286 -4.58 -17.53 12.70
C HIS A 286 -5.68 -18.14 13.57
N LEU A 287 -6.81 -18.52 12.97
CA LEU A 287 -7.90 -19.21 13.67
C LEU A 287 -7.44 -20.53 14.29
N GLN A 288 -6.61 -21.30 13.59
CA GLN A 288 -6.03 -22.53 14.14
C GLN A 288 -5.09 -22.23 15.31
N GLU A 289 -4.26 -21.19 15.19
CA GLU A 289 -3.32 -20.80 16.26
C GLU A 289 -4.03 -20.37 17.55
N ILE A 290 -5.06 -19.53 17.47
CA ILE A 290 -5.80 -19.15 18.68
C ILE A 290 -6.54 -20.33 19.32
N ARG A 291 -7.00 -21.29 18.50
CA ARG A 291 -7.64 -22.53 18.98
C ARG A 291 -6.67 -23.44 19.72
N LYS A 292 -5.41 -23.54 19.25
CA LYS A 292 -4.34 -24.24 19.98
C LYS A 292 -4.08 -23.61 21.35
N GLN A 293 -4.33 -22.30 21.49
CA GLN A 293 -4.22 -21.56 22.75
C GLN A 293 -5.51 -21.60 23.60
N GLY A 294 -6.51 -22.41 23.22
CA GLY A 294 -7.76 -22.58 23.96
C GLY A 294 -8.87 -21.56 23.65
N ARG A 295 -8.62 -20.59 22.75
CA ARG A 295 -9.64 -19.61 22.33
C ARG A 295 -10.43 -20.12 21.12
N GLN A 296 -11.75 -20.03 21.16
CA GLN A 296 -12.60 -20.47 20.04
C GLN A 296 -12.83 -19.38 18.98
N CYS A 297 -12.85 -18.11 19.40
CA CYS A 297 -13.22 -16.98 18.56
C CYS A 297 -12.14 -15.88 18.57
N MET A 298 -12.00 -15.24 17.41
CA MET A 298 -11.24 -14.00 17.26
C MET A 298 -11.91 -12.89 18.06
N ASN A 299 -11.10 -11.99 18.62
CA ASN A 299 -11.60 -10.73 19.18
C ASN A 299 -11.89 -9.73 18.06
N GLN A 300 -12.45 -8.57 18.40
CA GLN A 300 -12.81 -7.54 17.41
C GLN A 300 -11.65 -7.14 16.50
N ARG A 301 -10.47 -6.87 17.07
CA ARG A 301 -9.30 -6.45 16.30
C ARG A 301 -8.84 -7.53 15.33
N GLU A 302 -8.74 -8.77 15.80
CA GLU A 302 -8.38 -9.91 14.96
C GLU A 302 -9.43 -10.14 13.87
N TYR A 303 -10.72 -10.02 14.20
CA TYR A 303 -11.79 -10.12 13.21
C TYR A 303 -11.65 -9.07 12.11
N ASP A 304 -11.41 -7.81 12.49
CA ASP A 304 -11.19 -6.72 11.54
C ASP A 304 -9.95 -6.96 10.67
N ASP A 305 -8.87 -7.48 11.26
CA ASP A 305 -7.60 -7.76 10.58
C ASP A 305 -7.72 -8.93 9.56
N TYR A 306 -8.54 -9.94 9.86
CA TYR A 306 -8.63 -11.19 9.07
C TYR A 306 -9.90 -11.34 8.23
N SER A 307 -10.88 -10.45 8.40
CA SER A 307 -12.09 -10.42 7.58
C SER A 307 -11.80 -9.90 6.16
N THR A 308 -12.73 -10.19 5.24
CA THR A 308 -12.56 -9.83 3.81
C THR A 308 -13.66 -8.95 3.18
N PRO A 309 -14.54 -8.22 3.91
CA PRO A 309 -15.67 -7.52 3.29
C PRO A 309 -15.23 -6.42 2.32
N GLY A 310 -14.19 -5.66 2.68
CA GLY A 310 -13.62 -4.63 1.80
C GLY A 310 -12.93 -5.19 0.56
N ARG A 311 -12.47 -6.46 0.59
CA ARG A 311 -11.90 -7.15 -0.57
C ARG A 311 -12.99 -7.69 -1.47
N ASP A 312 -14.02 -8.29 -0.90
CA ASP A 312 -15.17 -8.82 -1.64
C ASP A 312 -15.93 -7.70 -2.37
N LYS A 313 -16.11 -6.55 -1.71
CA LYS A 313 -16.63 -5.33 -2.35
C LYS A 313 -15.76 -4.89 -3.55
N ARG A 314 -14.43 -4.93 -3.40
CA ARG A 314 -13.48 -4.54 -4.47
C ARG A 314 -13.51 -5.52 -5.64
N LEU A 315 -13.59 -6.83 -5.40
CA LEU A 315 -13.81 -7.83 -6.46
C LEU A 315 -15.08 -7.52 -7.25
N LYS A 316 -16.16 -7.15 -6.56
CA LYS A 316 -17.44 -6.81 -7.23
C LYS A 316 -17.30 -5.59 -8.13
N LEU A 317 -16.56 -4.58 -7.67
CA LEU A 317 -16.27 -3.38 -8.45
C LEU A 317 -15.41 -3.68 -9.68
N PHE A 318 -14.44 -4.59 -9.59
CA PHE A 318 -13.66 -5.04 -10.75
C PHE A 318 -14.53 -5.71 -11.80
N PHE A 319 -15.36 -6.68 -11.39
CA PHE A 319 -16.29 -7.33 -12.32
C PHE A 319 -17.23 -6.32 -12.96
N SER A 320 -17.79 -5.39 -12.17
CA SER A 320 -18.67 -4.33 -12.68
C SER A 320 -17.95 -3.42 -13.68
N SER A 321 -16.69 -3.07 -13.39
CA SER A 321 -15.86 -2.22 -14.27
C SER A 321 -15.57 -2.89 -15.60
N ILE A 322 -15.25 -4.18 -15.59
CA ILE A 322 -15.07 -4.95 -16.83
C ILE A 322 -16.39 -5.01 -17.58
N ARG A 323 -17.50 -5.34 -16.91
CA ARG A 323 -18.83 -5.39 -17.55
C ARG A 323 -19.20 -4.07 -18.24
N HIS A 324 -19.07 -2.94 -17.55
CA HIS A 324 -19.35 -1.62 -18.12
C HIS A 324 -18.41 -1.26 -19.27
N HIS A 325 -17.13 -1.62 -19.18
CA HIS A 325 -16.20 -1.48 -20.30
C HIS A 325 -16.68 -2.31 -21.50
N LEU A 326 -17.17 -3.53 -21.25
CA LEU A 326 -17.64 -4.38 -22.33
C LEU A 326 -18.88 -3.83 -23.04
N ASP A 327 -19.84 -3.36 -22.26
CA ASP A 327 -21.08 -2.79 -22.76
C ASP A 327 -20.83 -1.52 -23.60
N ARG A 328 -19.78 -0.74 -23.29
CA ARG A 328 -19.41 0.48 -24.04
C ARG A 328 -18.74 0.22 -25.38
N ILE A 329 -17.93 -0.83 -25.51
CA ILE A 329 -17.22 -1.13 -26.77
C ILE A 329 -18.18 -1.70 -27.81
N GLY A 330 -19.25 -2.37 -27.36
CA GLY A 330 -20.28 -2.98 -28.20
C GLY A 330 -19.76 -4.20 -28.98
N ARG A 331 -18.95 -3.97 -30.03
CA ARG A 331 -18.43 -5.04 -30.90
C ARG A 331 -16.93 -5.25 -30.69
N PHE A 332 -16.59 -6.42 -30.19
CA PHE A 332 -15.20 -6.87 -30.04
C PHE A 332 -14.63 -7.44 -31.33
N ASP A 333 -13.31 -7.29 -31.52
CA ASP A 333 -12.57 -8.13 -32.45
C ASP A 333 -12.63 -9.58 -31.94
N PRO A 334 -13.23 -10.53 -32.68
CA PRO A 334 -13.28 -11.93 -32.27
C PRO A 334 -11.90 -12.59 -32.16
N ARG A 335 -10.85 -11.96 -32.70
CA ARG A 335 -9.45 -12.41 -32.57
C ARG A 335 -8.76 -11.86 -31.32
N SER A 336 -9.38 -10.90 -30.62
CA SER A 336 -8.85 -10.35 -29.37
C SER A 336 -8.95 -11.39 -28.25
N HIS A 337 -7.80 -11.85 -27.77
CA HIS A 337 -7.73 -12.74 -26.61
C HIS A 337 -8.39 -12.10 -25.37
N PRO A 338 -8.09 -10.84 -24.99
CA PRO A 338 -8.73 -10.18 -23.85
C PRO A 338 -10.26 -10.11 -23.96
N ALA A 339 -10.77 -9.82 -25.15
CA ALA A 339 -12.21 -9.77 -25.38
C ALA A 339 -12.87 -11.14 -25.20
N ARG A 340 -12.23 -12.21 -25.68
CA ARG A 340 -12.70 -13.59 -25.52
C ARG A 340 -12.71 -14.02 -24.05
N TRP A 341 -11.63 -13.73 -23.31
CA TRP A 341 -11.60 -13.99 -21.86
C TRP A 341 -12.73 -13.27 -21.14
N ALA A 342 -12.91 -11.98 -21.40
CA ALA A 342 -13.96 -11.20 -20.76
C ALA A 342 -15.36 -11.74 -21.10
N LYS A 343 -15.62 -12.10 -22.36
CA LYS A 343 -16.88 -12.75 -22.75
C LYS A 343 -17.10 -14.08 -22.02
N ALA A 344 -16.07 -14.91 -21.88
CA ALA A 344 -16.18 -16.17 -21.15
C ALA A 344 -16.50 -15.95 -19.66
N VAL A 345 -15.90 -14.94 -19.02
CA VAL A 345 -16.19 -14.56 -17.62
C VAL A 345 -17.66 -14.14 -17.44
N PHE A 346 -18.21 -13.38 -18.38
CA PHE A 346 -19.56 -12.81 -18.29
C PHE A 346 -20.64 -13.59 -19.06
N ALA A 347 -20.30 -14.75 -19.63
CA ALA A 347 -21.26 -15.59 -20.30
C ALA A 347 -22.38 -16.01 -19.33
N ILE A 348 -23.62 -15.93 -19.81
CA ILE A 348 -24.80 -16.41 -19.09
C ILE A 348 -24.73 -17.94 -19.07
N ASP A 349 -24.68 -18.53 -20.27
CA ASP A 349 -24.51 -19.96 -20.46
C ASP A 349 -23.05 -20.39 -20.22
N GLU A 350 -22.84 -21.70 -20.16
CA GLU A 350 -21.51 -22.27 -20.11
C GLU A 350 -20.78 -22.01 -21.45
N PRO A 351 -19.61 -21.34 -21.43
CA PRO A 351 -18.84 -21.14 -22.66
C PRO A 351 -18.35 -22.50 -23.22
N PRO A 352 -18.06 -22.57 -24.53
CA PRO A 352 -17.43 -23.75 -25.12
C PRO A 352 -16.15 -24.15 -24.35
N ALA A 353 -15.88 -25.44 -24.24
CA ALA A 353 -14.74 -25.96 -23.47
C ALA A 353 -13.38 -25.35 -23.89
N SER A 354 -13.23 -25.00 -25.17
CA SER A 354 -12.03 -24.31 -25.68
C SER A 354 -11.91 -22.86 -25.18
N GLU A 355 -13.02 -22.13 -25.05
CA GLU A 355 -13.04 -20.78 -24.47
C GLU A 355 -12.79 -20.82 -22.97
N LEU A 356 -13.37 -21.80 -22.27
CA LEU A 356 -13.10 -22.02 -20.85
C LEU A 356 -11.63 -22.37 -20.60
N LYS A 357 -11.06 -23.30 -21.37
CA LYS A 357 -9.63 -23.61 -21.27
C LYS A 357 -8.78 -22.35 -21.47
N HIS A 358 -9.11 -21.56 -22.47
CA HIS A 358 -8.36 -20.35 -22.79
C HIS A 358 -8.48 -19.27 -21.68
N LEU A 359 -9.64 -19.14 -21.03
CA LEU A 359 -9.79 -18.31 -19.84
C LEU A 359 -8.96 -18.86 -18.67
N ASN A 360 -8.96 -20.17 -18.46
CA ASN A 360 -8.25 -20.82 -17.36
C ASN A 360 -6.72 -20.72 -17.54
N ASP A 361 -6.23 -20.85 -18.77
CA ASP A 361 -4.81 -20.64 -19.12
C ASP A 361 -4.39 -19.18 -18.83
N PHE A 362 -5.31 -18.22 -18.92
CA PHE A 362 -5.06 -16.83 -18.55
C PHE A 362 -5.07 -16.62 -17.02
N CYS A 363 -6.11 -17.13 -16.34
CA CYS A 363 -6.25 -16.96 -14.91
C CYS A 363 -7.09 -18.06 -14.27
N MET A 364 -6.45 -18.84 -13.41
CA MET A 364 -7.11 -19.60 -12.36
C MET A 364 -6.91 -18.88 -11.03
N VAL A 365 -7.98 -18.81 -10.23
CA VAL A 365 -7.93 -18.28 -8.87
C VAL A 365 -7.59 -19.44 -7.95
N GLN A 366 -6.45 -19.37 -7.31
CA GLN A 366 -6.06 -20.34 -6.29
C GLN A 366 -6.85 -20.08 -5.00
N LEU A 367 -7.38 -21.12 -4.37
CA LEU A 367 -8.22 -20.96 -3.16
C LEU A 367 -7.41 -21.02 -1.87
N THR A 368 -6.25 -21.68 -1.90
CA THR A 368 -5.40 -21.97 -0.73
C THR A 368 -3.93 -22.02 -1.12
N LEU A 369 -3.03 -21.80 -0.16
CA LEU A 369 -1.59 -21.90 -0.39
C LEU A 369 -1.14 -23.36 -0.30
N GLY A 370 -0.71 -23.94 -1.42
CA GLY A 370 -0.04 -25.25 -1.45
C GLY A 370 -0.91 -26.46 -1.80
N GLU A 371 -2.22 -26.30 -2.00
CA GLU A 371 -3.08 -27.34 -2.59
C GLU A 371 -3.55 -26.92 -3.99
N GLU A 372 -3.84 -27.91 -4.84
CA GLU A 372 -4.37 -27.71 -6.19
C GLU A 372 -5.87 -27.44 -6.19
N LEU A 373 -6.33 -26.52 -5.33
CA LEU A 373 -7.71 -26.05 -5.31
C LEU A 373 -7.83 -24.74 -6.05
N TYR A 374 -8.53 -24.77 -7.18
CA TYR A 374 -8.71 -23.63 -8.06
C TYR A 374 -10.17 -23.39 -8.41
N MET A 375 -10.49 -22.16 -8.75
CA MET A 375 -11.74 -21.80 -9.43
C MET A 375 -11.45 -20.84 -10.58
N THR A 376 -12.31 -20.85 -11.57
CA THR A 376 -12.25 -19.91 -12.69
C THR A 376 -12.71 -18.52 -12.24
N LEU A 377 -12.27 -17.47 -12.95
CA LEU A 377 -12.82 -16.11 -12.74
C LEU A 377 -14.34 -16.05 -12.96
N ARG A 378 -14.87 -16.92 -13.84
CA ARG A 378 -16.31 -17.03 -14.10
C ARG A 378 -17.07 -17.55 -12.88
N GLU A 379 -16.58 -18.62 -12.25
CA GLU A 379 -17.18 -19.17 -11.03
C GLU A 379 -17.09 -18.19 -9.87
N LEU A 380 -15.94 -17.53 -9.69
CA LEU A 380 -15.78 -16.51 -8.66
C LEU A 380 -16.80 -15.38 -8.83
N ARG A 381 -16.99 -14.89 -10.06
CA ARG A 381 -18.04 -13.90 -10.38
C ARG A 381 -19.42 -14.41 -9.98
N GLN A 382 -19.80 -15.61 -10.41
CA GLN A 382 -21.11 -16.18 -10.10
C GLN A 382 -21.32 -16.35 -8.60
N ASN A 383 -20.28 -16.75 -7.87
CA ASN A 383 -20.34 -16.91 -6.42
C ASN A 383 -20.52 -15.56 -5.72
N LEU A 384 -19.85 -14.54 -6.21
CA LEU A 384 -19.94 -13.17 -5.68
C LEU A 384 -21.29 -12.53 -5.98
N ASP A 385 -21.77 -12.62 -7.23
CA ASP A 385 -23.07 -12.08 -7.65
C ASP A 385 -24.24 -12.78 -6.96
N GLY A 386 -24.10 -14.09 -6.72
CA GLY A 386 -25.07 -14.87 -5.96
C GLY A 386 -25.02 -14.67 -4.43
N GLY A 387 -24.10 -13.85 -3.92
CA GLY A 387 -23.98 -13.59 -2.48
C GLY A 387 -23.48 -14.79 -1.67
N TYR A 388 -22.76 -15.72 -2.31
CA TYR A 388 -22.28 -16.94 -1.68
C TYR A 388 -20.92 -16.79 -0.99
N LEU A 389 -20.17 -15.72 -1.27
CA LEU A 389 -18.90 -15.45 -0.58
C LEU A 389 -19.17 -14.99 0.86
N VAL A 390 -18.50 -15.64 1.81
CA VAL A 390 -18.53 -15.26 3.21
C VAL A 390 -17.24 -14.54 3.59
N SER A 391 -17.38 -13.31 4.10
CA SER A 391 -16.23 -12.50 4.51
C SER A 391 -15.74 -12.78 5.93
N ASP A 392 -16.52 -13.50 6.75
CA ASP A 392 -16.25 -13.85 8.14
C ASP A 392 -14.97 -14.72 8.24
N PRO A 393 -13.95 -14.31 9.01
CA PRO A 393 -12.70 -15.05 9.17
C PRO A 393 -12.87 -16.41 9.84
N HIS A 394 -13.97 -16.66 10.55
CA HIS A 394 -14.26 -17.95 11.18
C HIS A 394 -14.86 -18.98 10.22
N ALA A 395 -15.34 -18.54 9.04
CA ALA A 395 -15.98 -19.41 8.09
C ALA A 395 -14.97 -20.38 7.44
N PRO A 396 -15.31 -21.67 7.26
CA PRO A 396 -14.46 -22.61 6.54
C PRO A 396 -14.17 -22.18 5.11
N LEU A 397 -13.07 -22.68 4.54
CA LEU A 397 -12.60 -22.34 3.20
C LEU A 397 -13.69 -22.39 2.12
N GLN A 398 -14.55 -23.42 2.13
CA GLN A 398 -15.61 -23.58 1.12
C GLN A 398 -16.62 -22.43 1.15
N TYR A 399 -16.98 -21.92 2.33
CA TYR A 399 -17.88 -20.76 2.47
C TYR A 399 -17.16 -19.45 2.11
N ARG A 400 -15.88 -19.32 2.47
CA ARG A 400 -15.07 -18.15 2.11
C ARG A 400 -15.02 -17.94 0.60
N TRP A 401 -15.12 -19.00 -0.20
CA TRP A 401 -15.10 -18.95 -1.67
C TRP A 401 -16.47 -19.19 -2.33
N GLY A 402 -17.53 -19.38 -1.53
CA GLY A 402 -18.88 -19.66 -2.02
C GLY A 402 -19.01 -20.96 -2.79
N ILE A 403 -18.14 -21.94 -2.55
CA ILE A 403 -18.31 -23.32 -3.02
C ILE A 403 -19.58 -23.91 -2.38
N GLU A 404 -19.69 -23.71 -1.07
CA GLU A 404 -20.88 -24.08 -0.32
C GLU A 404 -21.95 -23.00 -0.52
N LYS A 405 -23.15 -23.42 -0.93
CA LYS A 405 -24.26 -22.52 -1.31
C LYS A 405 -25.25 -22.31 -0.18
N LYS A 406 -25.27 -23.19 0.82
CA LYS A 406 -26.11 -22.99 2.00
C LYS A 406 -25.61 -21.79 2.82
N PRO A 407 -26.50 -21.06 3.51
CA PRO A 407 -26.08 -19.95 4.36
C PRO A 407 -25.11 -20.41 5.45
N TYR A 408 -24.00 -19.71 5.61
CA TYR A 408 -23.09 -19.91 6.74
C TYR A 408 -23.75 -19.44 8.03
N LYS A 409 -23.72 -20.29 9.07
CA LYS A 409 -24.19 -19.93 10.41
C LYS A 409 -22.98 -19.65 11.29
N ALA A 410 -22.77 -18.38 11.62
CA ALA A 410 -21.67 -17.97 12.49
C ALA A 410 -21.87 -18.56 13.90
N THR A 411 -20.81 -19.16 14.43
CA THR A 411 -20.76 -19.66 15.82
C THR A 411 -19.98 -18.72 16.74
N CYS A 412 -19.29 -17.74 16.16
CA CYS A 412 -18.52 -16.71 16.85
C CYS A 412 -19.16 -15.33 16.61
N PRO A 413 -18.89 -14.34 17.49
CA PRO A 413 -19.30 -12.96 17.25
C PRO A 413 -18.74 -12.43 15.92
N THR A 414 -19.60 -11.75 15.17
CA THR A 414 -19.25 -10.92 14.02
C THR A 414 -19.25 -9.47 14.45
N TYR A 415 -18.24 -8.70 14.03
CA TYR A 415 -18.05 -7.31 14.43
C TYR A 415 -18.37 -6.32 13.31
#